data_AF-A0A944AVU4-F1
#
_entry.id   AF-A0A944AVU4-F1
#
_cell.length_a   1.000
_cell.length_b   1.000
_cell.length_c   1.000
_cell.angle_alpha   90.00
_cell.angle_beta   90.00
_cell.angle_gamma   90.00
#
_symmetry.space_group_name_H-M   'P 1'
#
loop_
_entity.id
_entity.type
_entity.pdbx_description
1 polymer ?
#
loop_
_entity_poly.entity_id
_entity_poly.type
_entity_poly.pdbx_seq_one_letter_code
_entity_poly.pdbx_strand_id
1 'polypeptide(L)'
;MASEDVNVKKQEKILKILKPLSITLFSLAIITWLYCSFRVFGFSNSDPILYEENLTRLTKIEKPIAKGLVKTGEFQDRIFTKRSKKGGYDLFEDISNRNRSNKSD
;
A
#
# COMPACT_ATOMS: atom_id res chain seq x y z
N MET A 1 -14.31 -37.79 27.19
CA MET A 1 -12.88 -37.43 27.33
C MET A 1 -12.08 -37.73 26.05
N ALA A 2 -12.11 -38.93 25.46
CA ALA A 2 -11.37 -39.20 24.20
C ALA A 2 -11.82 -38.42 22.96
N SER A 3 -13.07 -37.93 22.93
CA SER A 3 -13.64 -37.16 21.80
C SER A 3 -13.19 -35.70 21.74
N GLU A 4 -12.86 -35.07 22.88
CA GLU A 4 -12.36 -33.68 22.92
C GLU A 4 -10.90 -33.59 22.46
N ASP A 5 -10.05 -34.52 22.90
CA ASP A 5 -8.63 -34.55 22.52
C ASP A 5 -8.39 -34.73 21.00
N VAL A 6 -9.24 -35.50 20.33
CA VAL A 6 -9.17 -35.68 18.87
C VAL A 6 -9.56 -34.39 18.14
N ASN A 7 -10.47 -33.61 18.72
CA ASN A 7 -10.95 -32.36 18.13
C ASN A 7 -9.90 -31.25 18.28
N VAL A 8 -9.27 -31.13 19.46
CA VAL A 8 -8.16 -30.20 19.72
C VAL A 8 -6.98 -30.48 18.78
N LYS A 9 -6.56 -31.74 18.62
CA LYS A 9 -5.48 -32.13 17.70
C LYS A 9 -5.78 -31.85 16.22
N LYS A 10 -7.05 -31.95 15.80
CA LYS A 10 -7.47 -31.57 14.43
C LYS A 10 -7.42 -30.06 14.23
N GLN A 11 -7.91 -29.28 15.19
CA GLN A 11 -7.88 -27.83 15.10
C GLN A 11 -6.45 -27.28 15.09
N GLU A 12 -5.54 -27.82 15.90
CA GLU A 12 -4.12 -27.43 15.86
C GLU A 12 -3.46 -27.69 14.50
N LYS A 13 -3.79 -28.82 13.85
CA LYS A 13 -3.28 -29.13 12.50
C LYS A 13 -3.84 -28.16 11.46
N ILE A 14 -5.13 -27.84 11.55
CA ILE A 14 -5.78 -26.85 10.66
C ILE A 14 -5.14 -25.46 10.87
N LEU A 15 -4.90 -25.05 12.13
CA LEU A 15 -4.29 -23.76 12.45
C LEU A 15 -2.85 -23.64 11.93
N LYS A 16 -2.08 -24.74 11.96
CA LYS A 16 -0.71 -24.79 11.42
C LYS A 16 -0.67 -24.61 9.91
N ILE A 17 -1.71 -25.02 9.19
CA ILE A 17 -1.82 -24.85 7.73
C ILE A 17 -2.43 -23.48 7.39
N LEU A 18 -3.42 -23.02 8.15
CA LEU A 18 -4.09 -21.74 7.89
C LEU A 18 -3.17 -20.53 8.07
N LYS A 19 -2.28 -20.55 9.07
CA LYS A 19 -1.37 -19.43 9.37
C LYS A 19 -0.46 -19.05 8.18
N PRO A 20 0.31 -19.97 7.57
CA PRO A 20 1.13 -19.62 6.41
C PRO A 20 0.27 -19.22 5.21
N LEU A 21 -0.91 -19.84 5.04
CA LEU A 21 -1.80 -19.57 3.92
C LEU A 21 -2.42 -18.16 4.02
N SER A 22 -2.81 -17.72 5.22
CA SER A 22 -3.29 -16.35 5.47
C SER A 22 -2.20 -15.31 5.27
N ILE A 23 -0.97 -15.60 5.71
CA ILE A 23 0.18 -14.70 5.50
C ILE A 23 0.46 -14.56 3.99
N THR A 24 0.44 -15.68 3.26
CA THR A 24 0.70 -15.67 1.81
C THR A 24 -0.36 -14.87 1.05
N LEU A 25 -1.65 -15.05 1.38
CA LEU A 25 -2.74 -14.28 0.79
C LEU A 25 -2.63 -12.79 1.13
N PHE A 26 -2.27 -12.45 2.37
CA PHE A 26 -2.07 -11.08 2.78
C PHE A 26 -0.90 -10.41 2.04
N SER A 27 0.23 -11.11 1.91
CA SER A 27 1.38 -10.64 1.14
C SER A 27 1.02 -10.45 -0.34
N LEU A 28 0.26 -11.37 -0.94
CA LEU A 28 -0.20 -11.24 -2.32
C LEU A 28 -1.12 -10.03 -2.50
N ALA A 29 -2.02 -9.78 -1.55
CA ALA A 29 -2.88 -8.61 -1.56
C ALA A 29 -2.07 -7.30 -1.47
N ILE A 30 -1.04 -7.25 -0.62
CA ILE A 30 -0.13 -6.09 -0.53
C ILE A 30 0.59 -5.87 -1.86
N ILE A 31 1.17 -6.93 -2.46
CA ILE A 31 1.89 -6.79 -3.75
C ILE A 31 0.95 -6.29 -4.84
N THR A 32 -0.26 -6.83 -4.90
CA THR A 32 -1.30 -6.40 -5.85
C THR A 32 -1.68 -4.94 -5.63
N TRP A 33 -1.88 -4.53 -4.38
CA TRP A 33 -2.17 -3.14 -4.02
C TRP A 33 -1.05 -2.19 -4.44
N LEU A 34 0.20 -2.57 -4.17
CA LEU A 34 1.37 -1.78 -4.56
C LEU A 34 1.45 -1.63 -6.09
N TYR A 35 1.23 -2.72 -6.84
CA TYR A 35 1.19 -2.71 -8.30
C TYR A 35 0.09 -1.80 -8.85
N CYS A 36 -1.13 -1.90 -8.31
CA CYS A 36 -2.25 -1.02 -8.69
C CYS A 36 -1.92 0.45 -8.40
N SER A 37 -1.32 0.73 -7.24
CA SER A 37 -0.91 2.09 -6.88
C SER A 37 0.08 2.68 -7.89
N PHE A 38 1.07 1.89 -8.32
CA PHE A 38 2.05 2.32 -9.33
C PHE A 38 1.40 2.60 -10.68
N ARG A 39 0.47 1.73 -11.13
CA ARG A 39 -0.28 1.93 -12.39
C ARG A 39 -1.16 3.18 -12.36
N VAL A 40 -1.91 3.40 -11.28
CA VAL A 40 -2.80 4.55 -11.14
C VAL A 40 -2.00 5.85 -11.05
N PHE A 41 -0.87 5.85 -10.33
CA PHE A 41 0.04 7.00 -10.30
C PHE A 41 0.63 7.29 -11.69
N GLY A 42 1.11 6.26 -12.41
CA GLY A 42 1.59 6.39 -13.77
C GLY A 42 0.55 7.02 -14.70
N PHE A 43 -0.69 6.54 -14.65
CA PHE A 43 -1.80 7.12 -15.41
C PHE A 43 -2.09 8.57 -15.01
N SER A 44 -2.08 8.89 -13.71
CA SER A 44 -2.31 10.26 -13.24
C SER A 44 -1.23 11.25 -13.68
N ASN A 45 0.00 10.80 -13.91
CA ASN A 45 1.10 11.65 -14.41
C ASN A 45 1.10 11.76 -15.93
N SER A 46 0.76 10.68 -16.65
CA SER A 46 0.74 10.69 -18.11
C SER A 46 -0.44 11.49 -18.66
N ASP A 47 -1.63 11.31 -18.09
CA ASP A 47 -2.87 11.93 -18.57
C ASP A 47 -3.67 12.57 -17.42
N PRO A 48 -3.23 13.72 -16.89
CA PRO A 48 -3.82 14.32 -15.69
C PRO A 48 -5.29 14.75 -15.91
N ILE A 49 -5.63 15.25 -17.10
CA ILE A 49 -6.99 15.71 -17.43
C ILE A 49 -7.97 14.53 -17.43
N LEU A 50 -7.59 13.41 -18.06
CA LEU A 50 -8.42 12.22 -18.13
C LEU A 50 -8.52 11.52 -16.76
N TYR A 51 -7.45 11.58 -15.95
CA TYR A 51 -7.49 11.12 -14.57
C TYR A 51 -8.47 11.94 -13.72
N GLU A 52 -8.46 13.28 -13.81
CA GLU A 52 -9.41 14.12 -13.10
C GLU A 52 -10.85 13.87 -13.56
N GLU A 53 -11.08 13.73 -14.87
CA GLU A 53 -12.39 13.40 -15.40
C GLU A 53 -12.90 12.06 -14.83
N ASN A 54 -12.07 11.01 -14.85
CA ASN A 54 -12.41 9.73 -14.25
C ASN A 54 -12.64 9.85 -12.73
N LEU A 55 -11.82 10.65 -12.04
CA LEU A 55 -11.96 10.91 -10.61
C LEU A 55 -13.29 11.58 -10.30
N THR A 56 -13.79 12.50 -11.13
CA THR A 56 -15.09 13.16 -10.90
C THR A 56 -16.26 12.19 -11.03
N ARG A 57 -16.15 11.20 -11.94
CA ARG A 57 -17.13 10.14 -12.17
C ARG A 57 -17.20 9.08 -11.06
N LEU A 58 -16.15 8.97 -10.24
CA LEU A 58 -16.12 8.06 -9.09
C LEU A 58 -17.09 8.46 -7.97
N THR A 59 -17.55 7.46 -7.22
CA THR A 59 -18.40 7.67 -6.04
C THR A 59 -17.62 8.33 -4.89
N LYS A 60 -18.34 8.81 -3.87
CA LYS A 60 -17.74 9.43 -2.67
C LYS A 60 -16.80 8.47 -1.92
N ILE A 61 -16.97 7.15 -2.06
CA ILE A 61 -16.16 6.13 -1.40
C ILE A 61 -14.92 5.79 -2.23
N GLU A 62 -15.01 5.81 -3.57
CA GLU A 62 -13.91 5.45 -4.46
C GLU A 62 -12.90 6.60 -4.65
N LYS A 63 -13.37 7.85 -4.61
CA LYS A 63 -12.51 9.05 -4.69
C LYS A 63 -11.34 9.05 -3.69
N PRO A 64 -11.55 8.82 -2.38
CA PRO A 64 -10.44 8.77 -1.44
C PRO A 64 -9.51 7.57 -1.68
N ILE A 65 -10.03 6.44 -2.18
CA ILE A 65 -9.22 5.27 -2.53
C ILE A 65 -8.30 5.60 -3.71
N ALA A 66 -8.83 6.17 -4.79
CA ALA A 66 -8.05 6.59 -5.96
C ALA A 66 -6.96 7.60 -5.59
N LYS A 67 -7.30 8.62 -4.78
CA LYS A 67 -6.32 9.59 -4.25
C LYS A 67 -5.25 8.91 -3.38
N GLY A 68 -5.64 7.92 -2.58
CA GLY A 68 -4.72 7.11 -1.78
C GLY A 68 -3.75 6.29 -2.64
N LEU A 69 -4.24 5.67 -3.71
CA LEU A 69 -3.42 4.92 -4.67
C LEU A 69 -2.40 5.82 -5.36
N VAL A 70 -2.79 7.02 -5.79
CA VAL A 70 -1.85 8.00 -6.38
C VAL A 70 -0.76 8.39 -5.39
N LYS A 71 -1.12 8.76 -4.16
CA LYS A 71 -0.12 9.09 -3.12
C LYS A 71 0.82 7.92 -2.81
N THR A 72 0.29 6.71 -2.76
CA THR A 72 1.08 5.50 -2.52
C THR A 72 2.03 5.23 -3.69
N GLY A 73 1.58 5.43 -4.93
CA GLY A 73 2.42 5.31 -6.12
C GLY A 73 3.49 6.39 -6.21
N GLU A 74 3.18 7.63 -5.83
CA GLU A 74 4.17 8.73 -5.74
C GLU A 74 5.25 8.44 -4.69
N PHE A 75 4.87 7.84 -3.56
CA PHE A 75 5.82 7.40 -2.54
C PHE A 75 6.70 6.25 -3.04
N GLN A 76 6.11 5.28 -3.74
CA GLN A 76 6.87 4.19 -4.37
C GLN A 76 7.87 4.74 -5.39
N ASP A 77 7.43 5.61 -6.29
CA ASP A 77 8.29 6.24 -7.29
C ASP A 77 9.45 7.00 -6.64
N ARG A 78 9.19 7.78 -5.58
CA ARG A 78 10.25 8.44 -4.82
C ARG A 78 11.26 7.45 -4.22
N ILE A 79 10.82 6.30 -3.71
CA ILE A 79 11.73 5.26 -3.19
C ILE A 79 12.56 4.63 -4.31
N PHE A 80 11.94 4.27 -5.44
CA PHE A 80 12.62 3.60 -6.55
C PHE A 80 13.54 4.54 -7.32
N THR A 81 13.11 5.78 -7.58
CA THR A 81 13.89 6.81 -8.28
C THR A 81 15.06 7.31 -7.42
N LYS A 82 14.91 7.44 -6.09
CA LYS A 82 16.05 7.75 -5.19
C LYS A 82 17.04 6.58 -5.05
N ARG A 83 16.64 5.32 -5.28
CA ARG A 83 17.60 4.19 -5.37
C ARG A 83 18.46 4.24 -6.63
N SER A 84 17.97 4.82 -7.73
CA SER A 84 18.72 4.98 -8.98
C SER A 84 19.75 6.11 -8.91
N LYS A 85 19.47 7.18 -8.14
CA LYS A 85 20.43 8.28 -7.91
C LYS A 85 21.31 7.97 -6.69
N LYS A 86 22.52 7.50 -6.98
CA LYS A 86 23.66 7.30 -6.06
C LYS A 86 23.89 8.58 -5.21
N GLY A 87 23.28 8.66 -4.03
CA GLY A 87 23.33 9.85 -3.17
C GLY A 87 22.15 9.86 -2.20
N GLY A 88 22.07 8.85 -1.33
CA GLY A 88 20.97 8.68 -0.41
C GLY A 88 21.11 9.55 0.83
N TYR A 89 20.45 10.70 0.87
CA TYR A 89 19.85 11.31 2.06
C TYR A 89 18.57 12.04 1.57
N ASP A 90 17.69 12.49 2.45
CA ASP A 90 16.54 13.39 2.17
C ASP A 90 15.11 12.85 2.20
N LEU A 91 14.79 11.55 2.29
CA LEU A 91 13.37 11.18 2.47
C LEU A 91 12.88 11.49 3.90
N PHE A 92 13.71 11.24 4.91
CA PHE A 92 13.43 11.63 6.29
C PHE A 92 13.74 13.10 6.57
N GLU A 93 14.62 13.71 5.80
CA GLU A 93 14.98 15.14 5.94
C GLU A 93 13.92 16.05 5.32
N ASP A 94 13.35 15.69 4.16
CA ASP A 94 12.21 16.41 3.57
C ASP A 94 10.97 16.34 4.49
N ILE A 95 10.72 15.18 5.13
CA ILE A 95 9.60 15.00 6.05
C ILE A 95 9.85 15.74 7.37
N SER A 96 11.07 15.71 7.90
CA SER A 96 11.41 16.42 9.14
C SER A 96 11.37 17.95 8.97
N ASN A 97 11.80 18.46 7.82
CA ASN A 97 11.79 19.90 7.52
C ASN A 97 10.37 20.43 7.30
N ARG A 98 9.47 19.64 6.67
CA ARG A 98 8.04 20.01 6.58
C ARG A 98 7.36 20.06 7.95
N ASN A 99 7.68 19.12 8.85
CA ASN A 99 7.12 19.13 10.21
C ASN A 99 7.71 20.23 11.11
N ARG A 100 8.94 20.71 10.84
CA ARG A 100 9.51 21.88 11.51
C ARG A 100 8.89 23.19 11.04
N SER A 101 8.69 23.35 9.74
CA SER A 101 8.03 24.52 9.15
C SER A 101 6.61 24.70 9.68
N ASN A 102 5.85 23.61 9.87
CA ASN A 102 4.47 23.65 10.38
C ASN A 102 4.35 23.90 11.90
N LYS A 103 5.46 24.04 12.61
CA LYS A 103 5.52 24.26 14.07
C LYS A 103 6.03 25.66 14.44
N SER A 104 6.26 26.49 13.43
CA SER A 104 6.86 27.83 13.55
C SER A 104 5.84 28.96 13.37
N ASP A 105 4.56 28.62 13.21
CA ASP A 105 3.38 29.51 13.26
C ASP A 105 2.56 29.17 14.52
#